data_AF-A0A7S3RI73-F1
#
_entry.id   AF-A0A7S3RI73-F1
#
_cell.length_a   1.000
_cell.length_b   1.000
_cell.length_c   1.000
_cell.angle_alpha   90.00
_cell.angle_beta   90.00
_cell.angle_gamma   90.00
#
_symmetry.space_group_name_H-M   'P 1'
#
loop_
_entity.id
_entity.type
_entity.pdbx_description
1 polymer ?
#
loop_
_entity_poly.entity_id
_entity_poly.type
_entity_poly.pdbx_seq_one_letter_code
_entity_poly.pdbx_strand_id
1 'polypeptide(L)'
;SIPGRGRRRVESIELASGLGALHSAVVLAHEYTHAWLWLHDFPPLPAPLEEGICELGAFLYLLELLHAPSESCLIAEPAQLREGLRRIEANVRPPYGSGFRSAAASLEGRGLHDLLCHVREHGSLPPPLRSSKPSSMSKE
;
A
#
# COMPACT_ATOMS: atom_id res chain seq x y z
N SER A 1 29.40 -8.35 8.80
CA SER A 1 28.08 -8.83 9.26
C SER A 1 27.52 -7.83 10.24
N ILE A 2 26.39 -7.20 9.93
CA ILE A 2 25.78 -6.18 10.81
C ILE A 2 25.01 -6.92 11.93
N PRO A 3 25.39 -6.77 13.22
CA PRO A 3 24.71 -7.41 14.32
C PRO A 3 23.40 -6.67 14.63
N GLY A 4 22.30 -7.40 14.85
CA GLY A 4 21.01 -6.84 15.29
C GLY A 4 19.83 -7.04 14.33
N ARG A 5 19.97 -7.76 13.20
CA ARG A 5 18.82 -8.14 12.38
C ARG A 5 17.96 -9.15 13.13
N GLY A 6 16.88 -8.67 13.74
CA GLY A 6 15.76 -9.54 14.12
C GLY A 6 15.34 -10.38 12.92
N ARG A 7 15.08 -11.66 13.14
CA ARG A 7 14.63 -12.59 12.11
C ARG A 7 13.22 -12.18 11.69
N ARG A 8 13.09 -11.50 10.54
CA ARG A 8 11.79 -11.30 9.89
C ARG A 8 11.45 -12.54 9.06
N ARG A 9 10.21 -12.97 9.15
CA ARG A 9 9.72 -14.19 8.52
C ARG A 9 8.32 -13.89 7.99
N VAL A 10 8.15 -14.04 6.68
CA VAL A 10 6.82 -14.27 6.09
C VAL A 10 6.57 -15.77 6.26
N GLU A 11 5.64 -16.15 7.14
CA GLU A 11 5.39 -17.56 7.49
C GLU A 11 4.58 -18.30 6.42
N SER A 12 3.64 -17.60 5.80
CA SER A 12 2.80 -18.12 4.73
C SER A 12 2.17 -16.96 3.96
N ILE A 13 1.90 -17.19 2.68
CA ILE A 13 0.96 -16.38 1.89
C ILE A 13 -0.25 -17.27 1.71
N GLU A 14 -1.32 -17.00 2.45
CA GLU A 14 -2.50 -17.86 2.47
C GLU A 14 -3.60 -17.26 1.58
N LEU A 15 -3.95 -17.98 0.53
CA LEU A 15 -5.13 -17.69 -0.27
C LEU A 15 -6.26 -18.62 0.15
N ALA A 16 -7.28 -18.06 0.80
CA ALA A 16 -8.47 -18.83 1.15
C ALA A 16 -9.16 -19.37 -0.11
N SER A 17 -9.49 -20.67 -0.10
CA SER A 17 -10.24 -21.30 -1.19
C SER A 17 -11.59 -20.61 -1.36
N GLY A 18 -11.90 -20.13 -2.57
CA GLY A 18 -13.14 -19.41 -2.88
C GLY A 18 -12.99 -17.89 -2.97
N LEU A 19 -11.80 -17.33 -2.74
CA LEU A 19 -11.51 -15.94 -3.08
C LEU A 19 -11.57 -15.74 -4.60
N GLY A 20 -12.28 -14.69 -5.03
CA GLY A 20 -12.26 -14.28 -6.44
C GLY A 20 -10.88 -13.81 -6.87
N ALA A 21 -10.53 -13.99 -8.15
CA ALA A 21 -9.19 -13.71 -8.70
C ALA A 21 -8.66 -12.31 -8.32
N LEU A 22 -9.51 -11.28 -8.37
CA LEU A 22 -9.15 -9.93 -7.97
C LEU A 22 -8.75 -9.83 -6.49
N HIS A 23 -9.52 -10.43 -5.59
CA HIS A 23 -9.22 -10.38 -4.17
C HIS A 23 -7.90 -11.09 -3.87
N SER A 24 -7.68 -12.25 -4.50
CA SER A 24 -6.42 -12.96 -4.41
C SER A 24 -5.25 -12.12 -4.91
N ALA A 25 -5.41 -11.42 -6.05
CA ALA A 25 -4.35 -10.56 -6.59
C ALA A 25 -4.01 -9.38 -5.64
N VAL A 26 -5.01 -8.78 -5.00
CA VAL A 26 -4.81 -7.71 -3.99
C VAL A 26 -4.02 -8.23 -2.79
N VAL A 27 -4.39 -9.39 -2.24
CA VAL A 27 -3.66 -10.03 -1.13
C VAL A 27 -2.22 -10.34 -1.55
N LEU A 28 -2.01 -10.91 -2.74
CA LEU A 28 -0.66 -11.19 -3.25
C LEU A 28 0.18 -9.93 -3.41
N ALA A 29 -0.39 -8.82 -3.89
CA ALA A 29 0.31 -7.55 -4.01
C ALA A 29 0.71 -6.98 -2.63
N HIS A 30 -0.16 -7.12 -1.63
CA HIS A 30 0.13 -6.75 -0.25
C HIS A 30 1.31 -7.57 0.31
N GLU A 31 1.22 -8.91 0.26
CA GLU A 31 2.27 -9.79 0.79
C GLU A 31 3.59 -9.68 0.03
N TYR A 32 3.53 -9.49 -1.28
CA TYR A 32 4.73 -9.19 -2.08
C TYR A 32 5.41 -7.92 -1.60
N THR A 33 4.66 -6.90 -1.16
CA THR A 33 5.25 -5.67 -0.64
C THR A 33 6.02 -5.91 0.65
N HIS A 34 5.54 -6.76 1.57
CA HIS A 34 6.34 -7.20 2.73
C HIS A 34 7.66 -7.84 2.30
N ALA A 35 7.59 -8.79 1.36
CA ALA A 35 8.78 -9.46 0.85
C ALA A 35 9.76 -8.49 0.17
N TRP A 36 9.23 -7.51 -0.58
CA TRP A 36 10.02 -6.48 -1.25
C TRP A 36 10.77 -5.60 -0.24
N LEU A 37 10.09 -5.12 0.82
CA LEU A 37 10.74 -4.32 1.87
C LEU A 37 11.91 -5.09 2.52
N TRP A 38 11.73 -6.40 2.74
CA TRP A 38 12.77 -7.25 3.29
C TRP A 38 13.96 -7.44 2.33
N LEU A 39 13.69 -7.72 1.05
CA LEU A 39 14.72 -7.88 0.01
C LEU A 39 15.52 -6.59 -0.24
N HIS A 40 14.92 -5.43 0.04
CA HIS A 40 15.51 -4.11 -0.13
C HIS A 40 16.10 -3.51 1.16
N ASP A 41 16.38 -4.35 2.16
CA ASP A 41 17.12 -4.00 3.37
C ASP A 41 16.50 -2.88 4.22
N PHE A 42 15.16 -2.78 4.24
CA PHE A 42 14.49 -1.89 5.18
C PHE A 42 14.82 -2.28 6.63
N PRO A 43 14.92 -1.33 7.58
CA PRO A 43 14.99 -1.66 9.00
C PRO A 43 13.65 -2.24 9.48
N PRO A 44 13.59 -2.89 10.66
CA PRO A 44 12.32 -3.26 11.28
C PRO A 44 11.41 -2.04 11.40
N LEU A 45 10.24 -2.09 10.76
CA LEU A 45 9.28 -0.99 10.78
C LEU A 45 8.21 -1.27 11.85
N PRO A 46 7.64 -0.23 12.48
CA PRO A 46 6.43 -0.41 13.30
C PRO A 46 5.31 -1.01 12.45
N ALA A 47 4.53 -1.94 13.00
CA ALA A 47 3.45 -2.61 12.27
C ALA A 47 2.49 -1.62 11.55
N PRO A 48 2.03 -0.50 12.16
CA PRO A 48 1.21 0.49 11.46
C PRO A 48 1.84 1.08 10.20
N LEU A 49 3.17 1.22 10.18
CA LEU A 49 3.92 1.74 9.05
C LEU A 49 4.09 0.68 7.98
N GLU A 50 4.54 -0.53 8.35
CA GLU A 50 4.78 -1.61 7.42
C GLU A 50 3.49 -2.02 6.68
N GLU A 51 2.41 -2.24 7.44
CA GLU A 51 1.08 -2.59 6.92
C GLU A 51 0.51 -1.48 6.04
N GLY A 52 0.73 -0.22 6.41
CA GLY A 52 0.31 0.93 5.61
C GLY A 52 1.01 1.03 4.26
N ILE A 53 2.29 0.68 4.20
CA ILE A 53 3.06 0.61 2.95
C ILE A 53 2.60 -0.58 2.11
N CYS A 54 2.28 -1.71 2.73
CA CYS A 54 1.80 -2.90 2.01
C CYS A 54 0.41 -2.69 1.41
N GLU A 55 -0.50 -2.04 2.13
CA GLU A 55 -1.79 -1.56 1.59
C GLU A 55 -1.60 -0.54 0.46
N LEU A 56 -0.63 0.39 0.59
CA LEU A 56 -0.30 1.32 -0.49
C LEU A 56 0.23 0.57 -1.73
N GLY A 57 1.05 -0.46 -1.56
CA GLY A 57 1.52 -1.32 -2.65
C GLY A 57 0.37 -2.01 -3.39
N ALA A 58 -0.58 -2.59 -2.64
CA ALA A 58 -1.78 -3.20 -3.21
C ALA A 58 -2.67 -2.17 -3.93
N PHE A 59 -2.80 -0.96 -3.38
CA PHE A 59 -3.55 0.14 -4.01
C PHE A 59 -2.92 0.58 -5.34
N LEU A 60 -1.60 0.77 -5.36
CA LEU A 60 -0.87 1.15 -6.57
C LEU A 60 -0.95 0.04 -7.64
N TYR A 61 -0.88 -1.22 -7.24
CA TYR A 61 -1.09 -2.35 -8.15
C TYR A 61 -2.48 -2.29 -8.83
N LEU A 62 -3.55 -2.00 -8.08
CA LEU A 62 -4.88 -1.84 -8.65
C LEU A 62 -5.00 -0.62 -9.58
N LEU A 63 -4.31 0.48 -9.27
CA LEU A 63 -4.25 1.66 -10.17
C LEU A 63 -3.54 1.34 -11.48
N GLU A 64 -2.44 0.58 -11.43
CA GLU A 64 -1.74 0.12 -12.63
C GLU A 64 -2.64 -0.77 -13.50
N LEU A 65 -3.37 -1.72 -12.89
CA LEU A 65 -4.34 -2.55 -13.62
C LEU A 65 -5.47 -1.73 -14.24
N LEU A 66 -5.94 -0.69 -13.56
CA LEU A 66 -7.04 0.16 -14.04
C LEU A 66 -6.62 1.01 -15.25
N HIS A 67 -5.35 1.42 -15.32
CA HIS A 67 -4.81 2.22 -16.41
C HIS A 67 -4.14 1.38 -17.51
N ALA A 68 -3.94 0.08 -17.28
CA ALA A 68 -3.44 -0.83 -18.30
C ALA A 68 -4.41 -0.94 -19.48
N PRO A 69 -3.92 -1.23 -20.70
CA PRO A 69 -4.78 -1.51 -21.85
C PRO A 69 -5.78 -2.63 -21.54
N SER A 70 -7.03 -2.49 -21.98
CA SER A 70 -8.12 -3.41 -21.61
C SER A 70 -7.83 -4.88 -21.95
N GLU A 71 -7.04 -5.17 -22.98
CA GLU A 71 -6.66 -6.54 -23.34
C GLU A 71 -5.65 -7.18 -22.37
N SER A 72 -5.03 -6.38 -21.51
CA SER A 72 -4.01 -6.85 -20.55
C SER A 72 -4.61 -7.32 -19.21
N CYS A 73 -5.85 -6.94 -18.88
CA CYS A 73 -6.46 -7.24 -17.57
C CYS A 73 -7.46 -8.39 -17.67
N LEU A 74 -6.97 -9.63 -17.57
CA LEU A 74 -7.83 -10.84 -17.51
C LEU A 74 -8.44 -11.09 -16.13
N ILE A 75 -8.10 -10.26 -15.13
CA ILE A 75 -8.34 -10.53 -13.71
C ILE A 75 -9.66 -9.90 -13.24
N ALA A 76 -10.02 -8.75 -13.79
CA ALA A 76 -11.18 -7.97 -13.36
C ALA A 76 -11.55 -6.87 -14.37
N GLU A 77 -12.85 -6.57 -14.44
CA GLU A 77 -13.36 -5.41 -15.17
C GLU A 77 -13.08 -4.09 -14.43
N PRO A 78 -13.01 -2.93 -15.13
CA PRO A 78 -12.72 -1.64 -14.51
C PRO A 78 -13.64 -1.27 -13.33
N ALA A 79 -14.90 -1.73 -13.32
CA ALA A 79 -15.82 -1.51 -12.21
C ALA A 79 -15.38 -2.26 -10.94
N GLN A 80 -14.88 -3.49 -11.08
CA GLN A 80 -14.39 -4.29 -9.96
C GLN A 80 -13.08 -3.72 -9.42
N LEU A 81 -12.19 -3.24 -10.30
CA LEU A 81 -10.95 -2.56 -9.90
C LEU A 81 -11.23 -1.29 -9.08
N ARG A 82 -12.14 -0.43 -9.55
CA ARG A 82 -12.58 0.77 -8.81
C ARG A 82 -13.19 0.42 -7.45
N GLU A 83 -13.95 -0.66 -7.39
CA GLU A 83 -14.49 -1.14 -6.12
C GLU A 83 -13.39 -1.65 -5.17
N GLY A 84 -12.36 -2.33 -5.70
CA GLY A 84 -11.17 -2.72 -4.93
C GLY A 84 -10.45 -1.52 -4.32
N LEU A 85 -10.22 -0.47 -5.12
CA LEU A 85 -9.62 0.79 -4.65
C LEU A 85 -10.43 1.39 -3.49
N ARG A 86 -11.76 1.52 -3.67
CA ARG A 86 -12.65 2.05 -2.62
C ARG A 86 -12.60 1.25 -1.33
N ARG A 87 -12.45 -0.08 -1.40
CA ARG A 87 -12.35 -0.95 -0.22
C ARG A 87 -11.08 -0.69 0.58
N ILE A 88 -9.93 -0.49 -0.10
CA ILE A 88 -8.67 -0.16 0.56
C ILE A 88 -8.80 1.23 1.23
N GLU A 89 -9.32 2.22 0.51
CA GLU A 89 -9.51 3.59 1.03
C GLU A 89 -10.45 3.63 2.24
N ALA A 90 -11.55 2.88 2.18
CA ALA A 90 -12.56 2.82 3.23
C ALA A 90 -12.21 1.85 4.37
N ASN A 91 -11.07 1.16 4.31
CA ASN A 91 -10.66 0.26 5.39
C ASN A 91 -10.43 1.07 6.67
N VAL A 92 -11.20 0.77 7.72
CA VAL A 92 -11.09 1.43 9.04
C VAL A 92 -10.33 0.58 10.05
N ARG A 93 -9.97 -0.66 9.71
CA ARG A 93 -9.32 -1.58 10.65
C ARG A 93 -7.87 -1.16 10.90
N PRO A 94 -7.45 -0.92 12.14
CA PRO A 94 -6.04 -0.79 12.48
C PRO A 94 -5.34 -2.15 12.37
N PRO A 95 -4.04 -2.20 12.03
CA PRO A 95 -3.19 -1.09 11.56
C PRO A 95 -3.45 -0.63 10.11
N TYR A 96 -4.07 -1.48 9.30
CA TYR A 96 -4.21 -1.36 7.84
C TYR A 96 -4.73 0.00 7.35
N GLY A 97 -5.93 0.38 7.78
CA GLY A 97 -6.62 1.55 7.27
C GLY A 97 -5.95 2.88 7.62
N SER A 98 -5.54 3.03 8.88
CA SER A 98 -4.82 4.23 9.34
C SER A 98 -3.44 4.33 8.72
N GLY A 99 -2.72 3.21 8.61
CA GLY A 99 -1.40 3.16 7.99
C GLY A 99 -1.45 3.54 6.51
N PHE A 100 -2.41 2.97 5.77
CA PHE A 100 -2.63 3.28 4.36
C PHE A 100 -2.86 4.78 4.14
N ARG A 101 -3.79 5.39 4.88
CA ARG A 101 -4.11 6.82 4.71
C ARG A 101 -2.91 7.72 4.98
N SER A 102 -2.11 7.41 5.99
CA SER A 102 -0.88 8.15 6.26
C SER A 102 0.14 7.98 5.12
N ALA A 103 0.34 6.75 4.64
CA ALA A 103 1.27 6.47 3.55
C ALA A 103 0.85 7.15 2.23
N ALA A 104 -0.44 7.08 1.89
CA ALA A 104 -1.03 7.71 0.71
C ALA A 104 -0.90 9.25 0.78
N ALA A 105 -1.18 9.86 1.93
CA ALA A 105 -1.00 11.30 2.12
C ALA A 105 0.47 11.71 1.97
N SER A 106 1.40 10.94 2.52
CA SER A 106 2.84 11.19 2.40
C SER A 106 3.39 11.02 0.97
N LEU A 107 2.73 10.17 0.15
CA LEU A 107 3.03 10.01 -1.27
C LEU A 107 2.53 11.18 -2.12
N GLU A 108 1.52 11.93 -1.66
CA GLU A 108 0.91 12.98 -2.47
C GLU A 108 1.91 14.07 -2.88
N GLY A 109 2.07 14.25 -4.20
CA GLY A 109 3.03 15.21 -4.77
C GLY A 109 4.49 14.74 -4.75
N ARG A 110 4.74 13.46 -4.47
CA ARG A 110 6.06 12.83 -4.33
C ARG A 110 6.13 11.53 -5.16
N GLY A 111 7.33 11.16 -5.60
CA GLY A 111 7.55 9.84 -6.22
C GLY A 111 7.61 8.71 -5.19
N LEU A 112 7.10 7.52 -5.54
CA LEU A 112 7.15 6.34 -4.65
C LEU A 112 8.59 6.02 -4.20
N HIS A 113 9.57 6.18 -5.09
CA HIS A 113 10.98 5.99 -4.78
C HIS A 113 11.44 6.89 -3.62
N ASP A 114 11.12 8.18 -3.67
CA ASP A 114 11.52 9.15 -2.64
C ASP A 114 10.85 8.84 -1.28
N LEU A 115 9.59 8.40 -1.32
CA LEU A 115 8.87 7.95 -0.11
C LEU A 115 9.60 6.77 0.54
N LEU A 116 9.89 5.74 -0.26
CA LEU A 116 10.50 4.50 0.20
C LEU A 116 11.95 4.71 0.67
N CYS A 117 12.72 5.55 -0.01
CA CYS A 117 14.05 5.95 0.46
C CYS A 117 13.99 6.63 1.83
N HIS A 118 13.07 7.58 2.03
CA HIS A 118 12.88 8.24 3.32
C HIS A 118 12.49 7.26 4.42
N VAL A 119 11.54 6.35 4.15
CA VAL A 119 11.13 5.32 5.12
C VAL A 119 12.29 4.40 5.47
N ARG A 120 13.11 4.01 4.49
CA ARG A 120 14.27 3.16 4.74
C ARG A 120 15.32 3.84 5.62
N GLU A 121 15.54 5.14 5.41
CA GLU A 121 16.55 5.92 6.14
C GLU A 121 16.10 6.31 7.55
N HIS A 122 14.81 6.58 7.75
CA HIS A 122 14.31 7.18 8.99
C HIS A 122 13.35 6.29 9.78
N GLY A 123 12.82 5.22 9.18
CA GLY A 123 11.83 4.35 9.82
C GLY A 123 10.48 5.04 10.07
N SER A 124 10.20 6.15 9.38
CA SER A 124 8.97 6.94 9.50
C SER A 124 8.53 7.49 8.13
N LEU A 125 7.26 7.87 8.00
CA LEU A 125 6.78 8.56 6.81
C LEU A 125 7.24 10.03 6.81
N PRO A 126 7.61 10.58 5.63
CA PRO A 126 7.84 12.01 5.50
C PRO A 126 6.51 12.77 5.61
N PRO A 127 6.53 14.07 5.96
CA PRO A 127 5.34 14.90 5.89
C PRO A 127 4.80 14.98 4.44
N PRO A 128 3.46 15.05 4.26
CA PRO A 128 2.84 15.32 2.97
C PRO A 128 3.38 16.60 2.34
N LEU A 129 3.65 16.58 1.02
CA LEU A 129 4.09 17.79 0.30
C LEU A 129 2.93 18.70 -0.07
N ARG A 130 1.72 18.15 -0.19
CA ARG A 130 0.48 18.89 -0.38
C ARG A 130 -0.32 18.81 0.92
N SER A 131 -0.70 19.97 1.46
CA SER A 131 -1.69 19.98 2.54
C SER A 131 -3.05 19.72 1.90
N SER A 132 -3.76 18.70 2.37
CA SER A 132 -5.20 18.56 2.13
C SER A 132 -5.89 19.77 2.78
N LYS A 133 -6.03 20.88 2.05
CA LYS A 133 -6.91 21.96 2.50
C LYS A 133 -8.34 21.40 2.53
N PRO A 134 -9.10 21.57 3.63
CA PRO A 134 -10.53 21.38 3.55
C PRO A 134 -11.10 22.41 2.56
N SER A 135 -11.86 21.97 1.56
CA SER A 135 -12.67 22.85 0.72
C SER A 135 -13.48 23.76 1.63
N SER A 136 -13.12 25.04 1.67
CA SER A 136 -13.91 26.08 2.32
C SER A 136 -15.27 26.13 1.63
N MET A 137 -16.31 25.70 2.33
CA MET A 137 -17.69 25.99 1.96
C MET A 137 -17.87 27.50 1.87
N SER A 138 -18.11 27.97 0.65
CA SER A 138 -18.77 29.25 0.39
C SER A 138 -20.11 29.24 1.13
N LYS A 139 -20.25 30.10 2.13
CA LYS A 139 -21.58 30.52 2.58
C LYS A 139 -21.98 31.68 1.67
N GLU A 140 -22.93 31.44 0.79
CA GLU A 140 -23.91 32.46 0.39
C GLU A 140 -24.98 32.58 1.47
#